data_AF-A0A9D9BDM0-F1
#
_entry.id   AF-A0A9D9BDM0-F1
#
_cell.length_a   1.000
_cell.length_b   1.000
_cell.length_c   1.000
_cell.angle_alpha   90.00
_cell.angle_beta   90.00
_cell.angle_gamma   90.00
#
_symmetry.space_group_name_H-M   'P 1'
#
loop_
_entity.id
_entity.type
_entity.pdbx_description
1 polymer ?
#
loop_
_entity_poly.entity_id
_entity_poly.type
_entity_poly.pdbx_seq_one_letter_code
_entity_poly.pdbx_strand_id
1 'polypeptide(L)'
;MINTTYLEWLRDEIRDVNSSSGRQLARNARTHIQNTHRWINVDGAYLTMSKKLLADCEQLAALTDEISVSGYGLKEAEKLRQAALSNLNALIKEGERCGPSSLARSLAS
;
A
#
# COMPACT_ATOMS: atom_id res chain seq x y z
N MET A 1 20.51 -1.89 1.46
CA MET A 1 19.22 -2.53 1.79
C MET A 1 18.12 -1.59 1.35
N ILE A 2 17.11 -2.06 0.62
CA ILE A 2 16.01 -1.22 0.14
C ILE A 2 15.08 -0.97 1.32
N ASN A 3 14.75 0.30 1.57
CA ASN A 3 13.88 0.65 2.69
C ASN A 3 12.41 0.42 2.26
N THR A 4 11.95 -0.82 2.43
CA THR A 4 10.54 -1.22 2.23
C THR A 4 9.69 -1.05 3.49
N THR A 5 10.24 -0.48 4.57
CA THR A 5 9.57 -0.37 5.87
C THR A 5 8.20 0.28 5.78
N TYR A 6 8.02 1.30 4.93
CA TYR A 6 6.72 1.93 4.71
C TYR A 6 5.71 0.98 4.06
N LEU A 7 6.15 0.13 3.13
CA LEU A 7 5.29 -0.89 2.52
C LEU A 7 4.97 -2.03 3.50
N GLU A 8 5.89 -2.34 4.42
CA GLU A 8 5.64 -3.31 5.50
C GLU A 8 4.63 -2.79 6.50
N TRP A 9 4.71 -1.52 6.91
CA TRP A 9 3.67 -0.88 7.73
C TRP A 9 2.32 -0.87 7.03
N LEU A 10 2.30 -0.56 5.73
CA LEU A 10 1.06 -0.65 4.94
C LEU A 10 0.50 -2.09 4.92
N ARG A 11 1.36 -3.12 4.93
CA ARG A 11 0.92 -4.52 4.98
C ARG A 11 0.15 -4.81 6.27
N ASP A 12 0.66 -4.36 7.39
CA ASP A 12 0.03 -4.57 8.70
C ASP A 12 -1.28 -3.78 8.80
N GLU A 13 -1.31 -2.55 8.29
CA GLU A 13 -2.54 -1.77 8.22
C GLU A 13 -3.64 -2.40 7.34
N ILE A 14 -3.28 -3.00 6.19
CA ILE A 14 -4.24 -3.73 5.35
C ILE A 14 -4.72 -5.00 6.07
N ARG A 15 -3.86 -5.70 6.81
CA ARG A 15 -4.24 -6.91 7.56
C ARG A 15 -5.26 -6.61 8.65
N ASP A 16 -5.04 -5.51 9.37
CA ASP A 16 -5.78 -5.15 10.57
C ASP A 16 -6.90 -4.13 10.31
N VAL A 17 -7.17 -3.81 9.03
CA VAL A 17 -8.22 -2.86 8.67
C VAL A 17 -9.57 -3.32 9.19
N ASN A 18 -10.27 -2.39 9.83
CA ASN A 18 -11.62 -2.58 10.33
C ASN A 18 -12.43 -1.30 10.09
N SER A 19 -13.70 -1.33 10.47
CA SER A 19 -14.65 -0.21 10.32
C SER A 19 -14.16 1.12 10.91
N SER A 20 -13.34 1.08 11.96
CA SER A 20 -12.82 2.28 12.64
C SER A 20 -11.61 2.89 11.93
N SER A 21 -10.92 2.13 11.08
CA SER A 21 -9.64 2.51 10.47
C SER A 21 -9.68 2.65 8.95
N GLY A 22 -10.82 2.37 8.29
CA GLY A 22 -10.99 2.45 6.83
C GLY A 22 -10.45 3.75 6.21
N ARG A 23 -10.95 4.91 6.63
CA ARG A 23 -10.44 6.23 6.15
C ARG A 23 -8.98 6.52 6.50
N GLN A 24 -8.43 5.88 7.52
CA GLN A 24 -7.01 5.99 7.85
C GLN A 24 -6.17 5.22 6.82
N LEU A 25 -6.62 4.02 6.42
CA LEU A 25 -5.93 3.15 5.47
C LEU A 25 -5.64 3.86 4.16
N ALA A 26 -6.63 4.50 3.53
CA ALA A 26 -6.41 5.18 2.24
C ALA A 26 -5.35 6.31 2.33
N ARG A 27 -5.38 7.09 3.41
CA ARG A 27 -4.39 8.16 3.65
C ARG A 27 -3.01 7.60 3.91
N ASN A 28 -2.91 6.55 4.72
CA ASN A 28 -1.65 5.92 5.06
C ASN A 28 -1.05 5.19 3.86
N ALA A 29 -1.86 4.50 3.05
CA ALA A 29 -1.45 3.89 1.79
C ALA A 29 -0.79 4.91 0.86
N ARG A 30 -1.42 6.07 0.68
CA ARG A 30 -0.85 7.17 -0.12
C ARG A 30 0.49 7.64 0.44
N THR A 31 0.56 7.90 1.74
CA THR A 31 1.79 8.36 2.42
C THR A 31 2.92 7.34 2.30
N HIS A 32 2.65 6.07 2.58
CA HIS A 32 3.63 5.00 2.58
C HIS A 32 4.18 4.73 1.18
N ILE A 33 3.31 4.73 0.16
CA ILE A 33 3.71 4.62 -1.25
C ILE A 33 4.59 5.80 -1.66
N GLN A 34 4.16 7.03 -1.34
CA GLN A 34 4.94 8.25 -1.65
C GLN A 34 6.30 8.27 -0.96
N ASN A 35 6.36 7.84 0.30
CA ASN A 35 7.62 7.73 1.02
C ASN A 35 8.52 6.68 0.37
N THR A 36 7.98 5.54 -0.06
CA THR A 36 8.75 4.51 -0.76
C THR A 36 9.32 5.01 -2.08
N HIS A 37 8.56 5.82 -2.84
CA HIS A 37 9.05 6.45 -4.08
C HIS A 37 10.31 7.30 -3.88
N ARG A 38 10.53 7.87 -2.68
CA ARG A 38 11.74 8.66 -2.39
C ARG A 38 13.00 7.81 -2.33
N TRP A 39 12.85 6.52 -2.05
CA TRP A 39 13.95 5.60 -1.79
C TRP A 39 14.30 4.71 -2.97
N ILE A 40 13.51 4.70 -4.05
CA ILE A 40 13.73 3.82 -5.21
C ILE A 40 13.76 4.58 -6.54
N ASN A 41 14.36 4.00 -7.59
CA ASN A 41 14.25 4.53 -8.95
C ASN A 41 12.94 4.08 -9.58
N VAL A 42 11.87 4.83 -9.28
CA VAL A 42 10.51 4.54 -9.73
C VAL A 42 10.44 4.54 -11.26
N ASP A 43 9.96 3.44 -11.85
CA ASP A 43 9.66 3.35 -13.28
C ASP A 43 8.15 3.19 -13.56
N GLY A 44 7.79 3.05 -14.84
CA GLY A 44 6.39 2.96 -15.26
C GLY A 44 5.65 1.75 -14.69
N ALA A 45 6.34 0.62 -14.51
CA ALA A 45 5.75 -0.59 -13.94
C ALA A 45 5.45 -0.37 -12.45
N TYR A 46 6.43 0.14 -11.70
CA TYR A 46 6.25 0.46 -10.28
C TYR A 46 5.13 1.50 -10.07
N LEU A 47 5.09 2.56 -10.88
CA LEU A 47 4.02 3.58 -10.80
C LEU A 47 2.64 2.96 -11.04
N THR A 48 2.51 2.10 -12.04
CA THR A 48 1.22 1.46 -12.36
C THR A 48 0.76 0.56 -11.21
N MET A 49 1.66 -0.25 -10.65
CA MET A 49 1.37 -1.11 -9.51
C MET A 49 1.00 -0.30 -8.26
N SER A 50 1.72 0.79 -8.00
CA SER A 50 1.45 1.68 -6.86
C SER A 50 0.07 2.34 -6.96
N LYS A 51 -0.33 2.78 -8.16
CA LYS A 51 -1.66 3.35 -8.42
C LYS A 51 -2.77 2.31 -8.22
N LYS A 52 -2.54 1.09 -8.69
CA LYS A 52 -3.49 -0.02 -8.51
C LYS A 52 -3.67 -0.34 -7.03
N LEU A 53 -2.58 -0.49 -6.29
CA LEU A 53 -2.62 -0.73 -4.85
C LEU A 53 -3.36 0.38 -4.10
N LEU A 54 -3.11 1.65 -4.46
CA LEU A 54 -3.80 2.77 -3.85
C LEU A 54 -5.32 2.70 -4.11
N ALA A 55 -5.74 2.39 -5.33
CA ALA A 55 -7.15 2.23 -5.67
C ALA A 55 -7.79 1.07 -4.88
N ASP A 56 -7.09 -0.05 -4.71
CA ASP A 56 -7.59 -1.17 -3.90
C ASP A 56 -7.75 -0.77 -2.41
N CYS A 57 -6.80 0.00 -1.88
CA CYS A 57 -6.86 0.50 -0.50
C CYS A 57 -8.02 1.50 -0.31
N GLU A 58 -8.28 2.35 -1.31
CA GLU A 58 -9.41 3.29 -1.30
C GLU A 58 -10.77 2.56 -1.37
N GLN A 59 -10.88 1.52 -2.20
CA GLN A 59 -12.09 0.70 -2.26
C GLN A 59 -12.31 -0.09 -0.96
N LEU A 60 -11.24 -0.68 -0.41
CA LEU A 60 -11.31 -1.37 0.87
C LEU A 60 -11.73 -0.43 1.99
N ALA A 61 -11.16 0.77 2.04
CA ALA A 61 -11.54 1.81 2.99
C ALA A 61 -13.02 2.16 2.91
N ALA A 62 -13.53 2.44 1.71
CA ALA A 62 -14.94 2.78 1.49
C ALA A 62 -15.87 1.64 1.95
N LEU A 63 -15.52 0.40 1.61
CA LEU A 63 -16.34 -0.75 1.97
C LEU A 63 -16.31 -1.04 3.48
N THR A 64 -15.16 -0.86 4.14
CA THR A 64 -15.08 -1.00 5.61
C THR A 64 -15.88 0.08 6.34
N ASP A 65 -15.95 1.30 5.81
CA ASP A 65 -16.81 2.36 6.33
C ASP A 65 -18.30 1.97 6.19
N GLU A 66 -18.71 1.36 5.08
CA GLU A 66 -20.11 0.92 4.85
C GLU A 66 -20.51 -0.29 5.71
N ILE A 67 -19.60 -1.24 5.92
CA ILE A 67 -19.83 -2.40 6.81
C ILE A 67 -20.12 -1.93 8.24
N SER A 68 -19.47 -0.86 8.70
CA SER A 68 -19.71 -0.26 10.02
C SER A 68 -21.16 0.17 10.24
N VAL A 69 -21.87 0.47 9.15
CA VAL A 69 -23.24 1.00 9.17
C VAL A 69 -24.28 -0.10 8.98
N SER A 70 -23.99 -1.13 8.16
CA SER A 70 -25.02 -2.08 7.68
C SER A 70 -24.70 -3.56 7.87
N GLY A 71 -23.46 -3.94 8.20
CA GLY A 71 -23.01 -5.34 8.29
C GLY A 71 -22.97 -6.10 6.94
N TYR A 72 -23.47 -5.49 5.85
CA TYR A 72 -23.39 -6.01 4.49
C TYR A 72 -22.01 -5.72 3.91
N GLY A 73 -21.40 -6.69 3.22
CA GLY A 73 -20.13 -6.49 2.50
C GLY A 73 -18.87 -7.12 3.10
N LEU A 74 -18.95 -7.81 4.25
CA LEU A 74 -17.77 -8.45 4.90
C LEU A 74 -16.99 -9.40 3.96
N LYS A 75 -17.69 -10.21 3.16
CA LYS A 75 -17.05 -11.11 2.19
C LYS A 75 -16.34 -10.34 1.07
N GLU A 76 -16.89 -9.21 0.66
CA GLU A 76 -16.33 -8.40 -0.41
C GLU A 76 -15.12 -7.60 0.10
N ALA A 77 -15.18 -7.12 1.35
CA ALA A 77 -14.03 -6.50 2.02
C ALA A 77 -12.89 -7.49 2.19
N GLU A 78 -13.18 -8.76 2.51
CA GLU A 78 -12.15 -9.78 2.60
C GLU A 78 -11.49 -10.04 1.24
N LYS A 79 -12.25 -10.11 0.14
CA LYS A 79 -11.67 -10.25 -1.20
C LYS A 79 -10.78 -9.07 -1.56
N LEU A 80 -11.24 -7.84 -1.31
CA LEU A 80 -10.45 -6.63 -1.55
C LEU A 80 -9.20 -6.59 -0.69
N ARG A 81 -9.27 -7.02 0.57
CA ARG A 81 -8.12 -7.15 1.47
C ARG A 81 -7.08 -8.10 0.90
N GLN A 82 -7.48 -9.30 0.45
CA GLN A 82 -6.57 -10.25 -0.16
C GLN A 82 -5.95 -9.73 -1.46
N ALA A 83 -6.75 -9.04 -2.29
CA ALA A 83 -6.26 -8.40 -3.53
C ALA A 83 -5.21 -7.30 -3.23
N ALA A 84 -5.49 -6.42 -2.25
CA ALA A 84 -4.59 -5.37 -1.81
C ALA A 84 -3.27 -5.95 -1.25
N LEU A 85 -3.34 -6.99 -0.42
CA LEU A 85 -2.14 -7.68 0.09
C LEU A 85 -1.32 -8.33 -1.03
N SER A 86 -1.97 -8.95 -2.00
CA SER A 86 -1.30 -9.54 -3.16
C SER A 86 -0.60 -8.46 -4.00
N ASN A 87 -1.29 -7.35 -4.31
CA ASN A 87 -0.72 -6.25 -5.08
C ASN A 87 0.41 -5.53 -4.31
N LEU A 88 0.31 -5.42 -2.99
CA LEU A 88 1.38 -4.90 -2.13
C LEU A 88 2.63 -5.79 -2.16
N ASN A 89 2.47 -7.10 -2.04
CA ASN A 89 3.61 -8.03 -2.11
C ASN A 89 4.28 -8.00 -3.49
N ALA A 90 3.50 -7.83 -4.55
CA ALA A 90 4.04 -7.63 -5.89
C ALA A 90 4.79 -6.29 -5.98
N LEU A 91 4.26 -5.21 -5.39
CA LEU A 91 4.92 -3.90 -5.35
C LEU A 91 6.24 -3.94 -4.56
N ILE A 92 6.30 -4.69 -3.46
CA ILE A 92 7.54 -4.86 -2.68
C ILE A 92 8.61 -5.54 -3.52
N LYS A 93 8.28 -6.65 -4.20
CA LYS A 93 9.21 -7.32 -5.14
C LYS A 93 9.65 -6.39 -6.27
N GLU A 94 8.74 -5.57 -6.78
CA GLU A 94 9.07 -4.61 -7.82
C GLU A 94 9.95 -3.47 -7.30
N GLY A 95 9.75 -3.04 -6.05
CA GLY A 95 10.61 -2.07 -5.36
C GLY A 95 12.02 -2.60 -5.13
N GLU A 96 12.13 -3.89 -4.82
CA GLU A 96 13.41 -4.60 -4.74
C GLU A 96 14.16 -4.56 -6.07
N ARG A 97 13.45 -4.76 -7.19
CA ARG A 97 13.99 -4.62 -8.55
C ARG A 97 14.40 -3.18 -8.88
N CYS A 98 13.59 -2.19 -8.49
CA CYS A 98 13.82 -0.78 -8.80
C CYS A 98 15.06 -0.19 -8.10
N GLY A 99 15.58 -0.85 -7.07
CA GLY A 99 16.82 -0.48 -6.39
C GLY A 99 16.82 0.92 -5.78
N PRO A 100 17.86 1.30 -5.01
CA PRO A 100 17.88 2.60 -4.33
C PRO A 100 17.95 3.78 -5.30
N SER A 101 17.12 4.80 -5.04
CA SER A 101 17.26 6.15 -5.59
C SER A 101 18.67 6.67 -5.31
N SER A 102 19.31 7.28 -6.31
CA SER A 102 20.69 7.79 -6.21
C SER A 102 20.93 8.75 -5.03
N LEU A 103 19.86 9.39 -4.50
CA LEU A 103 19.87 10.22 -3.29
C LEU A 103 20.37 9.48 -2.03
N ALA A 104 20.12 8.18 -1.89
CA ALA A 104 20.54 7.41 -0.71
C ALA A 104 22.04 7.04 -0.72
N ARG A 105 22.70 7.08 -1.88
CA ARG A 105 24.14 6.81 -2.02
C ARG A 105 24.98 8.05 -1.73
N SER A 106 24.47 9.24 -2.04
CA SER A 106 25.17 10.52 -1.84
C SER A 106 25.22 11.01 -0.38
N LEU A 107 24.39 10.46 0.52
CA LEU A 107 24.40 10.81 1.95
C LEU A 107 25.27 9.85 2.80
N ALA A 108 25.80 8.77 2.20
CA ALA A 108 26.68 7.81 2.85
C ALA A 108 28.17 7.97 2.44
N SER A 109 28.46 9.04 1.70
CA SER A 109 29.78 9.43 1.19
C SER A 109 30.20 10.78 1.74
#